data_AF-A0A969BV31-F1
#
_entry.id   AF-A0A969BV31-F1
#
_cell.length_a   1.000
_cell.length_b   1.000
_cell.length_c   1.000
_cell.angle_alpha   90.00
_cell.angle_beta   90.00
_cell.angle_gamma   90.00
#
_symmetry.space_group_name_H-M   'P 1'
#
loop_
_entity.id
_entity.type
_entity.pdbx_description
1 polymer ?
#
loop_
_entity_poly.entity_id
_entity_poly.type
_entity_poly.pdbx_seq_one_letter_code
_entity_poly.pdbx_strand_id
1 'polypeptide(L)'
;MQDYLKTIYELRQHSGRATTNALAEKLNVAAASVTGMIKKLAEMKLVEYERYQGVGLTQAGEKMALAIVRHHRLIELYLTEAMGYTWDRVHEEADRPGARP
;
A
#
# COMPACT_ATOMS: atom_id res chain seq x y z
N MET A 1 1.84 8.24 -4.62
CA MET A 1 2.96 7.63 -5.40
C MET A 1 3.48 6.38 -4.70
N GLN A 2 3.88 6.49 -3.43
CA GLN A 2 4.37 5.33 -2.65
C GLN A 2 3.35 4.18 -2.60
N ASP A 3 2.06 4.49 -2.37
CA ASP A 3 0.99 3.48 -2.35
C ASP A 3 0.86 2.73 -3.67
N TYR A 4 1.09 3.41 -4.80
CA TYR A 4 1.04 2.76 -6.12
C TYR A 4 2.19 1.78 -6.30
N LEU A 5 3.42 2.16 -5.95
CA LEU A 5 4.58 1.25 -6.05
C LEU A 5 4.43 0.04 -5.13
N LYS A 6 4.00 0.27 -3.88
CA LYS A 6 3.66 -0.79 -2.91
C LYS A 6 2.57 -1.71 -3.46
N THR A 7 1.48 -1.14 -3.98
CA THR A 7 0.34 -1.92 -4.47
C THR A 7 0.67 -2.72 -5.72
N ILE A 8 1.43 -2.15 -6.68
CA ILE A 8 1.93 -2.88 -7.84
C ILE A 8 2.83 -4.05 -7.39
N TYR A 9 3.72 -3.81 -6.41
CA TYR A 9 4.57 -4.85 -5.85
C TYR A 9 3.77 -5.99 -5.22
N GLU A 10 2.67 -5.69 -4.53
CA GLU A 10 1.82 -6.68 -3.89
C GLU A 10 0.91 -7.43 -4.89
N LEU A 11 0.46 -6.77 -5.95
CA LEU A 11 -0.44 -7.35 -6.97
C LEU A 11 0.27 -8.17 -8.04
N ARG A 12 1.61 -8.15 -8.12
CA ARG A 12 2.40 -8.79 -9.19
C ARG A 12 2.38 -10.34 -9.19
N GLN A 13 1.61 -10.95 -8.31
CA GLN A 13 1.58 -12.40 -8.08
C GLN A 13 1.24 -13.09 -9.42
N HIS A 14 2.15 -13.93 -9.94
CA HIS A 14 2.13 -14.67 -11.21
C HIS A 14 2.72 -13.98 -12.46
N SER A 15 2.22 -12.83 -12.91
CA SER A 15 2.66 -12.22 -14.19
C SER A 15 3.76 -11.17 -14.05
N GLY A 16 4.11 -10.79 -12.82
CA GLY A 16 5.00 -9.65 -12.58
C GLY A 16 4.35 -8.28 -12.84
N ARG A 17 3.06 -8.24 -13.19
CA ARG A 17 2.34 -7.03 -13.59
C ARG A 17 1.00 -6.90 -12.88
N ALA A 18 0.58 -5.66 -12.63
CA ALA A 18 -0.71 -5.32 -12.06
C ALA A 18 -1.62 -4.70 -13.13
N THR A 19 -2.92 -5.03 -13.13
CA THR A 19 -3.89 -4.36 -14.02
C THR A 19 -4.30 -3.01 -13.45
N THR A 20 -4.71 -2.08 -14.30
CA THR A 20 -5.24 -0.78 -13.87
C THR A 20 -6.50 -0.92 -13.02
N ASN A 21 -7.34 -1.93 -13.31
CA ASN A 21 -8.55 -2.20 -12.54
C ASN A 21 -8.21 -2.71 -11.14
N ALA A 22 -7.30 -3.69 -11.02
CA ALA A 22 -6.88 -4.19 -9.72
C ALA A 22 -6.23 -3.08 -8.86
N LEU A 23 -5.49 -2.15 -9.49
CA LEU A 23 -4.97 -0.97 -8.82
C LEU A 23 -6.07 -0.01 -8.36
N ALA A 24 -7.05 0.27 -9.22
CA ALA A 24 -8.17 1.15 -8.89
C ALA A 24 -8.99 0.60 -7.71
N GLU A 25 -9.30 -0.70 -7.74
CA GLU A 25 -10.01 -1.40 -6.68
C GLU A 25 -9.22 -1.39 -5.37
N LYS A 26 -7.95 -1.81 -5.39
CA LYS A 26 -7.15 -1.93 -4.18
C LYS A 26 -6.77 -0.60 -3.54
N LEU A 27 -6.61 0.46 -4.34
CA LEU A 27 -6.34 1.81 -3.86
C LEU A 27 -7.61 2.62 -3.59
N ASN A 28 -8.80 2.09 -3.92
CA ASN A 28 -10.08 2.78 -3.84
C ASN A 28 -10.08 4.16 -4.54
N VAL A 29 -9.65 4.18 -5.81
CA VAL A 29 -9.55 5.40 -6.63
C VAL A 29 -10.11 5.17 -8.02
N ALA A 30 -10.49 6.26 -8.70
CA ALA A 30 -10.95 6.17 -10.09
C ALA A 30 -9.86 5.65 -11.04
N ALA A 31 -10.25 4.87 -12.06
CA ALA A 31 -9.33 4.34 -13.07
C ALA A 31 -8.56 5.43 -13.85
N ALA A 32 -9.18 6.60 -14.05
CA ALA A 32 -8.52 7.76 -14.64
C ALA A 32 -7.34 8.26 -13.78
N SER A 33 -7.50 8.27 -12.45
CA SER A 33 -6.44 8.63 -11.50
C SER A 33 -5.29 7.63 -11.55
N VAL A 34 -5.60 6.33 -11.67
CA VAL A 34 -4.59 5.28 -11.84
C VAL A 34 -3.79 5.51 -13.11
N THR A 35 -4.46 5.75 -14.23
CA THR A 35 -3.81 5.99 -15.52
C THR A 35 -2.89 7.21 -15.48
N GLY A 36 -3.35 8.31 -14.86
CA GLY A 36 -2.53 9.50 -14.68
C GLY A 36 -1.29 9.25 -13.82
N MET A 37 -1.42 8.48 -12.73
CA MET A 37 -0.30 8.14 -11.86
C MET A 37 0.69 7.18 -12.53
N ILE A 38 0.23 6.18 -13.28
CA ILE A 38 1.09 5.26 -14.04
C ILE A 38 1.94 6.04 -15.05
N LYS A 39 1.36 7.02 -15.76
CA LYS A 39 2.11 7.87 -16.70
C LYS A 39 3.23 8.63 -15.99
N LYS A 40 2.93 9.27 -14.84
CA LYS A 40 3.95 9.97 -14.03
C LYS A 40 5.05 9.04 -13.55
N LEU A 41 4.70 7.85 -13.07
CA LEU A 41 5.67 6.85 -12.62
C LEU A 41 6.54 6.33 -13.79
N ALA A 42 5.98 6.22 -14.99
CA ALA A 42 6.70 5.81 -16.19
C ALA A 42 7.69 6.89 -16.66
N GLU A 43 7.28 8.17 -16.61
CA GLU A 43 8.17 9.32 -16.85
C GLU A 43 9.37 9.31 -15.87
N MET A 44 9.15 8.87 -14.64
CA MET A 44 10.19 8.69 -13.61
C MET A 44 10.98 7.38 -13.76
N LYS A 45 10.69 6.55 -14.78
CA LYS A 45 11.32 5.24 -15.01
C LYS A 45 11.18 4.26 -13.84
N LEU A 46 10.11 4.38 -13.06
CA LEU A 46 9.81 3.50 -11.93
C LEU A 46 8.89 2.35 -12.32
N VAL A 47 8.12 2.51 -13.40
CA VAL A 47 7.22 1.49 -13.92
C VAL A 47 7.30 1.41 -15.44
N GLU A 48 6.94 0.26 -15.97
CA GLU A 48 6.70 0.04 -17.39
C GLU A 48 5.22 -0.28 -17.58
N TYR A 49 4.56 0.42 -18.49
CA TYR A 49 3.17 0.16 -18.85
C TYR A 49 3.09 -0.43 -20.25
N GLU A 50 2.38 -1.54 -20.36
CA GLU A 50 2.10 -2.20 -21.61
C GLU A 50 0.60 -2.36 -21.78
N ARG A 51 0.11 -1.98 -22.96
CA ARG A 51 -1.32 -2.10 -23.29
C ARG A 51 -1.74 -3.56 -23.17
N TYR A 52 -2.87 -3.81 -22.52
CA TYR A 52 -3.42 -5.15 -22.24
C TYR A 52 -2.63 -6.02 -21.25
N GLN A 53 -1.35 -5.72 -21.02
CA GLN A 53 -0.46 -6.44 -20.09
C GLN A 53 -0.40 -5.77 -18.70
N GLY A 54 -0.88 -4.53 -18.57
CA GLY A 54 -0.89 -3.79 -17.30
C GLY A 54 0.45 -3.11 -17.01
N VAL A 55 0.74 -2.87 -15.73
CA VAL A 55 1.92 -2.14 -15.26
C VAL A 55 2.84 -3.03 -14.45
N GLY A 56 4.13 -3.03 -14.78
CA GLY A 56 5.20 -3.70 -14.05
C GLY A 56 6.15 -2.70 -13.41
N LEU A 57 6.84 -3.10 -12.34
CA LEU A 57 7.91 -2.29 -11.75
C LEU A 57 9.19 -2.45 -12.57
N THR A 58 9.91 -1.35 -12.81
CA THR A 58 11.31 -1.45 -13.24
C THR A 58 12.17 -1.91 -12.05
N GLN A 59 13.44 -2.23 -12.30
CA GLN A 59 14.37 -2.54 -11.21
C GLN A 59 14.49 -1.38 -10.19
N ALA A 60 14.43 -0.13 -10.65
CA ALA A 60 14.44 1.05 -9.78
C ALA A 60 13.13 1.17 -8.98
N GLY A 61 11.98 0.94 -9.63
CA GLY A 61 10.68 0.91 -8.97
C GLY A 61 10.57 -0.18 -7.92
N GLU A 62 11.11 -1.37 -8.19
CA GLU A 62 11.09 -2.48 -7.24
C GLU A 62 11.92 -2.19 -5.99
N LYS A 63 13.13 -1.62 -6.14
CA LYS A 63 13.94 -1.19 -4.99
C LYS A 63 13.18 -0.18 -4.12
N MET A 64 12.50 0.77 -4.76
CA MET A 64 11.71 1.78 -4.05
C MET A 64 10.48 1.15 -3.36
N ALA A 65 9.74 0.30 -4.04
CA ALA A 65 8.58 -0.40 -3.49
C ALA A 65 8.97 -1.25 -2.27
N LEU A 66 10.09 -1.99 -2.35
CA LEU A 66 10.63 -2.76 -1.24
C LEU A 66 11.03 -1.89 -0.06
N ALA A 67 11.66 -0.75 -0.29
CA ALA A 67 12.00 0.19 0.77
C ALA A 67 10.75 0.70 1.50
N ILE A 68 9.71 1.06 0.74
CA ILE A 68 8.41 1.47 1.28
C ILE A 68 7.79 0.34 2.12
N VAL A 69 7.69 -0.87 1.57
CA VAL A 69 7.10 -2.04 2.27
C VAL A 69 7.85 -2.33 3.56
N ARG A 70 9.18 -2.32 3.56
CA ARG A 70 10.01 -2.54 4.75
C ARG A 70 9.77 -1.47 5.81
N HIS A 71 9.72 -0.21 5.39
CA HIS A 71 9.47 0.90 6.32
C HIS A 71 8.10 0.79 7.00
N HIS A 72 7.05 0.50 6.22
CA HIS A 72 5.70 0.26 6.78
C HIS A 72 5.68 -0.88 7.79
N ARG A 73 6.31 -2.02 7.47
CA ARG A 73 6.37 -3.18 8.39
C ARG A 73 7.10 -2.87 9.69
N LEU A 74 8.17 -2.08 9.63
CA LEU A 74 8.90 -1.66 10.82
C LEU A 74 8.06 -0.72 11.70
N ILE A 75 7.33 0.21 11.08
CA ILE A 75 6.41 1.08 11.81
C ILE A 75 5.28 0.26 12.44
N GLU A 76 4.65 -0.63 11.66
CA GLU A 76 3.59 -1.53 12.17
C GLU A 76 4.11 -2.33 13.37
N LEU A 77 5.28 -2.97 13.23
CA LEU A 77 5.92 -3.72 14.32
C LEU A 77 6.16 -2.86 15.56
N TYR A 78 6.76 -1.67 15.38
CA TYR A 78 7.01 -0.74 16.48
C TYR A 78 5.71 -0.33 17.18
N LEU A 79 4.66 0.01 16.44
CA LEU A 79 3.37 0.39 17.01
C LEU A 79 2.72 -0.77 17.76
N THR A 80 2.81 -1.99 17.23
CA THR A 80 2.23 -3.18 17.88
C THR A 80 3.01 -3.61 19.11
N GLU A 81 4.35 -3.61 19.06
CA GLU A 81 5.20 -4.14 20.13
C GLU A 81 5.52 -3.11 21.21
N ALA A 82 5.79 -1.86 20.84
CA ALA A 82 6.22 -0.84 21.79
C ALA A 82 5.06 -0.09 22.48
N MET A 83 3.91 0.04 21.81
CA MET A 83 2.74 0.74 22.36
C MET A 83 1.58 -0.19 22.77
N GLY A 84 1.74 -1.51 22.64
CA GLY A 84 0.80 -2.47 23.20
C GLY A 84 -0.62 -2.40 22.62
N TYR A 85 -0.77 -1.98 21.36
CA TYR A 85 -2.02 -2.07 20.61
C TYR A 85 -2.34 -3.54 20.24
N THR A 86 -2.36 -4.43 21.22
CA THR A 86 -3.17 -5.64 21.14
C THR A 86 -4.61 -5.19 21.32
N TRP A 87 -5.44 -5.38 20.30
CA TRP A 87 -6.84 -4.95 20.16
C TRP A 87 -7.80 -5.52 21.24
N ASP A 88 -7.25 -6.08 22.30
CA ASP A 88 -7.92 -6.93 23.28
C ASP A 88 -8.32 -6.15 24.55
N ARG A 89 -7.86 -4.89 24.69
CA ARG A 89 -8.07 -4.06 25.90
C ARG A 89 -9.00 -2.86 25.71
N VAL A 90 -9.47 -2.59 24.50
CA VAL A 90 -10.42 -1.48 24.24
C VAL A 90 -11.85 -1.86 24.68
N HIS A 91 -12.15 -3.15 24.87
CA HIS A 91 -13.49 -3.61 25.28
C HIS A 91 -13.79 -3.49 26.79
N GLU A 92 -12.80 -3.25 27.67
CA GLU A 92 -13.07 -3.08 29.12
C GLU A 92 -13.23 -1.62 29.55
N GLU A 93 -12.72 -0.64 28.78
CA GLU A 93 -12.78 0.77 29.18
C GLU A 93 -14.08 1.49 28.75
N ALA A 94 -14.90 0.87 27.90
CA ALA A 94 -16.17 1.45 27.43
C ALA A 94 -17.35 1.25 28.42
N ASP A 95 -17.23 0.32 29.38
CA ASP A 95 -18.31 -0.10 30.28
C ASP A 95 -18.05 0.26 31.77
N ARG A 96 -17.33 1.36 32.07
CA ARG A 96 -17.26 1.88 33.45
C ARG A 96 -18.33 2.95 33.70
N PRO A 97 -19.49 2.62 34.30
CA PRO A 97 -20.39 3.62 34.84
C PRO A 97 -19.79 4.17 36.14
N GLY A 98 -19.31 5.42 36.08
CA GLY A 98 -19.19 6.29 37.24
C GLY A 98 -17.85 6.24 37.99
N ALA A 99 -17.17 7.38 37.98
CA ALA A 99 -16.52 7.91 39.17
C ALA A 99 -16.37 9.43 38.99
N ARG A 100 -17.44 10.14 39.36
CA ARG A 100 -17.38 11.55 39.75
C ARG A 100 -16.98 11.58 41.23
N PRO A 101 -16.07 12.44 41.70
CA PRO A 101 -16.31 13.15 42.95
C PRO A 101 -17.37 14.24 42.73
#